data_AF-A0A4Q9Q3S8-F1
#
_entry.id   AF-A0A4Q9Q3S8-F1
#
_cell.length_a   1.000
_cell.length_b   1.000
_cell.length_c   1.000
_cell.angle_alpha   90.00
_cell.angle_beta   90.00
_cell.angle_gamma   90.00
#
_symmetry.space_group_name_H-M   'P 1'
#
loop_
_entity.id
_entity.type
_entity.pdbx_description
1 polymer ?
#
loop_
_entity_poly.entity_id
_entity_poly.type
_entity_poly.pdbx_seq_one_letter_code
_entity_poly.pdbx_strand_id
1 'polypeptide(L)'
;MKSFVALAALAASAFAQRIQIGVPANLAEIQPGSNITVEVDRPNSLTGSTEVALAIGLFPCGGVKGATSCSSMDVSQVLGNVVYNGPYNPQYATDAPSKPPHQNFSVTVPSTFQSGQVSLGVAHFSLVGAGQSPLYEFVNVTLVVP
;
A
#
# COMPACT_ATOMS: atom_id res chain seq x y z
N MET A 1 -23.50 18.22 17.96
CA MET A 1 -22.86 18.47 16.64
C MET A 1 -21.36 18.74 16.75
N LYS A 2 -20.87 19.64 17.62
CA LYS A 2 -19.43 19.92 17.76
C LYS A 2 -18.58 18.69 18.12
N SER A 3 -19.06 17.83 19.03
CA SER A 3 -18.34 16.63 19.44
C SER A 3 -18.25 15.55 18.36
N PHE A 4 -19.24 15.48 17.46
CA PHE A 4 -19.22 14.52 16.34
C PHE A 4 -18.18 14.90 15.28
N VAL A 5 -18.02 16.20 15.02
CA VAL A 5 -16.98 16.71 14.11
C VAL A 5 -15.58 16.46 14.67
N ALA A 6 -15.39 16.69 15.98
CA ALA A 6 -14.12 16.39 16.64
C ALA A 6 -13.78 14.90 16.56
N LEU A 7 -14.75 14.02 16.83
CA LEU A 7 -14.55 12.57 16.77
C LEU A 7 -14.18 12.08 15.36
N ALA A 8 -14.84 12.62 14.32
CA ALA A 8 -14.52 12.30 12.94
C ALA A 8 -13.09 12.77 12.55
N ALA A 9 -12.67 13.94 13.01
CA ALA A 9 -11.32 14.47 12.76
C ALA A 9 -10.23 13.60 13.42
N LEU A 10 -10.45 13.17 14.66
CA LEU A 10 -9.55 12.26 15.38
C LEU A 10 -9.44 10.88 14.72
N ALA A 11 -10.56 10.34 14.22
CA ALA A 11 -10.54 9.08 13.48
C ALA A 11 -9.75 9.21 12.17
N ALA A 12 -9.96 10.29 11.41
CA ALA A 12 -9.24 10.54 10.17
C ALA A 12 -7.72 10.69 10.38
N SER A 13 -7.29 11.34 11.46
CA SER A 13 -5.86 11.49 11.75
C SER A 13 -5.16 10.17 12.07
N ALA A 14 -5.87 9.20 12.67
CA ALA A 14 -5.30 7.87 12.95
C ALA A 14 -5.03 7.08 11.65
N PHE A 15 -5.89 7.22 10.63
CA PHE A 15 -5.65 6.60 9.31
C PHE A 15 -4.52 7.28 8.53
N ALA A 16 -4.31 8.59 8.74
CA ALA A 16 -3.26 9.36 8.05
C ALA A 16 -1.84 9.06 8.53
N GLN A 17 -1.67 8.36 9.66
CA GLN A 17 -0.34 7.99 10.19
C GLN A 17 0.22 6.69 9.59
N ARG A 18 -0.59 5.98 8.79
CA ARG A 18 -0.24 4.69 8.19
C ARG A 18 0.53 4.89 6.89
N ILE A 19 1.34 3.91 6.48
CA ILE A 19 1.93 3.93 5.14
C ILE A 19 0.84 4.07 4.06
N GLN A 20 1.19 4.64 2.91
CA GLN A 20 0.26 4.81 1.79
C GLN A 20 0.91 4.35 0.49
N ILE A 21 0.10 3.83 -0.43
CA ILE A 21 0.54 3.58 -1.80
C ILE A 21 0.36 4.90 -2.56
N GLY A 22 1.47 5.60 -2.82
CA GLY A 22 1.47 6.88 -3.55
C GLY A 22 1.23 6.68 -5.04
N VAL A 23 1.82 5.61 -5.59
CA VAL A 23 1.70 5.17 -6.99
C VAL A 23 1.74 3.63 -7.02
N PRO A 24 0.96 2.96 -7.89
CA PRO A 24 -0.08 3.52 -8.76
C PRO A 24 -1.31 4.01 -8.01
N ALA A 25 -2.03 4.96 -8.61
CA ALA A 25 -3.32 5.41 -8.09
C ALA A 25 -4.36 4.27 -8.12
N ASN A 26 -5.36 4.36 -7.25
CA ASN A 26 -6.47 3.42 -7.25
C ASN A 26 -7.18 3.42 -8.62
N LEU A 27 -7.48 2.22 -9.10
CA LEU A 27 -8.01 1.88 -10.43
C LEU A 27 -7.08 2.20 -11.61
N ALA A 28 -5.79 2.42 -11.38
CA ALA A 28 -4.84 2.58 -12.47
C ALA A 28 -4.73 1.30 -13.32
N GLU A 29 -4.55 1.48 -14.63
CA GLU A 29 -4.36 0.39 -15.58
C GLU A 29 -2.91 -0.13 -15.55
N ILE A 30 -2.76 -1.45 -15.57
CA ILE A 30 -1.48 -2.15 -15.62
C ILE A 30 -1.52 -3.25 -16.68
N GLN A 31 -0.37 -3.55 -17.29
CA GLN A 31 -0.25 -4.60 -18.29
C GLN A 31 0.40 -5.86 -17.68
N PRO A 32 -0.10 -7.08 -17.98
CA PRO A 32 0.57 -8.30 -17.55
C PRO A 32 2.01 -8.35 -18.09
N GLY A 33 2.96 -8.73 -17.23
CA GLY A 33 4.38 -8.81 -17.60
C GLY A 33 5.13 -7.47 -17.66
N SER A 34 4.46 -6.32 -17.46
CA SER A 34 5.14 -5.03 -17.44
C SER A 34 5.80 -4.75 -16.08
N ASN A 35 6.82 -3.89 -16.10
CA ASN A 35 7.37 -3.32 -14.88
C ASN A 35 6.60 -2.07 -14.51
N ILE A 36 6.13 -2.01 -13.27
CA ILE A 36 5.46 -0.85 -12.69
C ILE A 36 6.27 -0.30 -11.51
N THR A 37 6.14 0.98 -11.26
CA THR A 37 6.66 1.60 -10.04
C THR A 37 5.58 1.55 -8.97
N VAL A 38 5.89 0.91 -7.85
CA VAL A 38 5.11 1.01 -6.62
C VAL A 38 5.84 1.96 -5.70
N GLU A 39 5.22 3.09 -5.41
CA GLU A 39 5.71 4.04 -4.44
C GLU A 39 5.00 3.85 -3.12
N VAL A 40 5.78 3.68 -2.05
CA VAL A 40 5.26 3.59 -0.70
C VAL A 40 5.68 4.84 0.05
N ASP A 41 4.68 5.60 0.48
CA ASP A 41 4.83 6.81 1.28
C ASP A 41 4.76 6.44 2.77
N ARG A 42 5.61 7.08 3.58
CA ARG A 42 5.60 7.01 5.05
C ARG A 42 5.23 8.39 5.59
N PRO A 43 3.95 8.65 5.86
CA PRO A 43 3.52 9.92 6.44
C PRO A 43 4.28 10.28 7.72
N ASN A 44 4.38 11.59 7.99
CA ASN A 44 5.03 12.05 9.21
C ASN A 44 4.21 11.61 10.43
N SER A 45 4.86 10.90 11.34
CA SER A 45 4.29 10.50 12.63
C SER A 45 4.85 11.37 13.76
N LEU A 46 4.03 11.64 14.77
CA LEU A 46 4.46 12.29 16.02
C LEU A 46 5.30 11.34 16.88
N THR A 47 5.15 10.03 16.66
CA THR A 47 5.93 8.99 17.31
C THR A 47 7.06 8.57 16.37
N GLY A 48 8.30 8.55 16.87
CA GLY A 48 9.43 8.02 16.09
C GLY A 48 9.19 6.56 15.69
N SER A 49 9.56 6.21 14.46
CA SER A 49 9.53 4.83 13.96
C SER A 49 10.87 4.47 13.32
N THR A 50 11.23 3.21 13.44
CA THR A 50 12.32 2.57 12.72
C THR A 50 11.69 1.63 11.69
N GLU A 51 11.82 1.97 10.41
CA GLU A 51 11.34 1.12 9.32
C GLU A 51 12.24 -0.12 9.21
N VAL A 52 11.64 -1.30 9.05
CA VAL A 52 12.38 -2.57 8.98
C VAL A 52 12.26 -3.19 7.60
N ALA A 53 11.05 -3.55 7.19
CA ALA A 53 10.82 -4.27 5.93
C ALA A 53 9.38 -4.10 5.44
N LEU A 54 9.20 -4.33 4.14
CA LEU A 54 7.88 -4.52 3.55
C LEU A 54 7.87 -5.63 2.49
N ALA A 55 6.68 -6.14 2.22
CA ALA A 55 6.40 -7.02 1.10
C ALA A 55 5.30 -6.40 0.23
N ILE A 56 5.49 -6.47 -1.09
CA ILE A 56 4.54 -5.98 -2.09
C ILE A 56 4.00 -7.19 -2.83
N GLY A 57 2.69 -7.25 -2.98
CA GLY A 57 2.02 -8.36 -3.64
C GLY A 57 0.89 -7.91 -4.55
N LEU A 58 0.65 -8.72 -5.58
CA LEU A 58 -0.47 -8.57 -6.49
C LEU A 58 -1.38 -9.79 -6.40
N PHE A 59 -2.62 -9.54 -6.01
CA PHE A 59 -3.64 -10.57 -5.84
C PHE A 59 -4.76 -10.38 -6.87
N PRO A 60 -4.94 -11.29 -7.85
CA PRO A 60 -6.02 -11.18 -8.81
C PRO A 60 -7.35 -11.40 -8.10
N CYS A 61 -8.24 -10.40 -8.17
CA CYS A 61 -9.56 -10.48 -7.56
C CYS A 61 -10.52 -11.34 -8.42
N GLY A 62 -10.10 -11.69 -9.63
CA GLY A 62 -10.74 -12.69 -10.48
C GLY A 62 -10.12 -14.08 -10.26
N GLY A 63 -10.81 -14.96 -9.54
CA GLY A 63 -10.45 -16.36 -9.42
C GLY A 63 -11.69 -17.25 -9.44
N VAL A 64 -11.85 -18.03 -10.53
CA VAL A 64 -12.96 -18.95 -10.83
C VAL A 64 -14.30 -18.24 -11.18
N LYS A 65 -14.50 -17.94 -12.47
CA LYS A 65 -15.77 -17.49 -13.07
C LYS A 65 -16.42 -16.26 -12.39
N GLY A 66 -16.06 -15.06 -12.85
CA GLY A 66 -16.97 -13.90 -12.80
C GLY A 66 -16.91 -12.99 -11.57
N ALA A 67 -15.88 -13.08 -10.71
CA ALA A 67 -15.60 -12.01 -9.76
C ALA A 67 -14.89 -10.85 -10.46
N THR A 68 -15.65 -9.82 -10.84
CA THR A 68 -15.14 -8.67 -11.61
C THR A 68 -14.51 -7.58 -10.74
N SER A 69 -14.67 -7.63 -9.41
CA SER A 69 -14.29 -6.55 -8.51
C SER A 69 -13.57 -7.02 -7.25
N CYS A 70 -12.51 -6.33 -6.85
CA CYS A 70 -11.87 -6.53 -5.55
C CYS A 70 -12.81 -6.21 -4.37
N SER A 71 -13.89 -5.47 -4.61
CA SER A 71 -14.91 -5.19 -3.59
C SER A 71 -15.77 -6.40 -3.22
N SER A 72 -15.80 -7.47 -4.02
CA SER A 72 -16.60 -8.66 -3.72
C SER A 72 -15.87 -9.72 -2.89
N MET A 73 -14.63 -9.47 -2.48
CA MET A 73 -13.86 -10.40 -1.65
C MET A 73 -12.95 -9.66 -0.67
N ASP A 74 -12.47 -10.38 0.35
CA ASP A 74 -11.54 -9.81 1.30
C ASP A 74 -10.11 -9.83 0.76
N VAL A 75 -9.60 -8.64 0.45
CA VAL A 75 -8.22 -8.40 0.01
C VAL A 75 -7.39 -7.67 1.08
N SER A 76 -7.95 -7.44 2.27
CA SER A 76 -7.37 -6.57 3.30
C SER A 76 -6.16 -7.15 4.01
N GLN A 77 -5.86 -8.44 3.81
CA GLN A 77 -4.70 -9.14 4.40
C GLN A 77 -4.10 -10.19 3.46
N VAL A 78 -4.34 -10.06 2.14
CA VAL A 78 -3.89 -11.05 1.14
C VAL A 78 -2.95 -10.40 0.14
N LEU A 79 -1.66 -10.77 0.16
CA LEU A 79 -0.67 -10.29 -0.81
C LEU A 79 -0.78 -10.97 -2.18
N GLY A 80 -1.22 -12.23 -2.23
CA GLY A 80 -1.20 -13.01 -3.48
C GLY A 80 0.22 -13.29 -3.96
N ASN A 81 0.52 -12.90 -5.20
CA ASN A 81 1.84 -13.07 -5.80
C ASN A 81 2.77 -12.00 -5.22
N VAL A 82 3.69 -12.40 -4.34
CA VAL A 82 4.71 -11.49 -3.78
C VAL A 82 5.73 -11.15 -4.85
N VAL A 83 5.79 -9.88 -5.23
CA VAL A 83 6.67 -9.35 -6.29
C VAL A 83 7.85 -8.56 -5.73
N TYR A 84 7.82 -8.21 -4.44
CA TYR A 84 8.96 -7.68 -3.71
C TYR A 84 8.87 -8.10 -2.24
N ASN A 85 10.02 -8.41 -1.63
CA ASN A 85 10.16 -8.62 -0.20
C ASN A 85 11.57 -8.16 0.20
N GLY A 86 11.66 -7.17 1.07
CA GLY A 86 12.96 -6.66 1.49
C GLY A 86 12.88 -5.44 2.40
N PRO A 87 14.03 -4.79 2.65
CA PRO A 87 14.12 -3.60 3.48
C PRO A 87 13.24 -2.46 2.97
N TYR A 88 12.77 -1.63 3.89
CA TYR A 88 12.10 -0.37 3.61
C TYR A 88 12.88 0.77 4.26
N ASN A 89 13.31 1.73 3.46
CA ASN A 89 14.13 2.86 3.89
C ASN A 89 13.71 4.14 3.15
N PRO A 90 12.51 4.67 3.44
CA PRO A 90 11.95 5.83 2.73
C PRO A 90 12.80 7.09 2.97
N GLN A 91 12.96 7.90 1.92
CA GLN A 91 13.75 9.14 1.95
C GLN A 91 12.90 10.34 1.54
N TYR A 92 13.27 11.52 2.03
CA TYR A 92 12.71 12.77 1.51
C TYR A 92 13.23 13.03 0.10
N ALA A 93 12.33 13.34 -0.84
CA ALA A 93 12.72 13.78 -2.17
C ALA A 93 13.19 15.25 -2.12
N THR A 94 14.26 15.55 -2.86
CA THR A 94 14.81 16.91 -2.96
C THR A 94 13.97 17.82 -3.85
N ASP A 95 13.24 17.27 -4.81
CA ASP A 95 12.42 17.96 -5.81
C ASP A 95 10.93 18.05 -5.43
N ALA A 96 10.50 17.32 -4.38
CA ALA A 96 9.13 17.34 -3.87
C ALA A 96 9.11 17.52 -2.33
N PRO A 97 9.49 18.71 -1.81
CA PRO A 97 9.66 18.93 -0.37
C PRO A 97 8.37 18.85 0.45
N SER A 98 7.20 18.95 -0.19
CA SER A 98 5.89 18.77 0.45
C SER A 98 5.48 17.30 0.60
N LYS A 99 6.19 16.39 -0.06
CA LYS A 99 5.89 14.95 -0.02
C LYS A 99 6.51 14.32 1.22
N PRO A 100 5.80 13.40 1.91
CA PRO A 100 6.41 12.61 2.97
C PRO A 100 7.61 11.79 2.46
N PRO A 101 8.44 11.25 3.35
CA PRO A 101 9.43 10.23 2.98
C PRO A 101 8.77 9.11 2.20
N HIS A 102 9.41 8.65 1.13
CA HIS A 102 8.87 7.59 0.29
C HIS A 102 9.99 6.75 -0.32
N GLN A 103 9.62 5.58 -0.85
CA GLN A 103 10.52 4.72 -1.61
C GLN A 103 9.80 4.14 -2.82
N ASN A 104 10.51 4.14 -3.95
CA ASN A 104 10.05 3.55 -5.19
C ASN A 104 10.58 2.12 -5.35
N PHE A 105 9.68 1.21 -5.70
CA PHE A 105 9.98 -0.18 -5.99
C PHE A 105 9.59 -0.48 -7.42
N SER A 106 10.53 -0.97 -8.23
CA SER A 106 10.22 -1.49 -9.56
C SER A 106 9.84 -2.96 -9.41
N VAL A 107 8.60 -3.30 -9.74
CA VAL A 107 8.07 -4.66 -9.62
C VAL A 107 7.45 -5.11 -10.93
N THR A 108 7.56 -6.41 -11.24
CA THR A 108 7.00 -7.00 -12.45
C THR A 108 5.60 -7.54 -12.18
N VAL A 109 4.62 -7.09 -12.96
CA VAL A 109 3.25 -7.64 -12.92
C VAL A 109 3.28 -9.08 -13.44
N PRO A 110 2.69 -10.08 -12.73
CA PRO A 110 2.62 -11.43 -13.24
C PRO A 110 1.98 -11.51 -14.63
N SER A 111 2.68 -12.13 -15.58
CA SER A 111 2.22 -12.25 -16.98
C SER A 111 1.00 -13.16 -17.14
N THR A 112 0.64 -13.91 -16.11
CA THR A 112 -0.50 -14.83 -16.07
C THR A 112 -1.82 -14.14 -15.73
N PHE A 113 -1.79 -12.84 -15.39
CA PHE A 113 -3.01 -12.10 -15.08
C PHE A 113 -3.89 -11.96 -16.32
N GLN A 114 -5.17 -12.26 -16.12
CA GLN A 114 -6.23 -12.03 -17.09
C GLN A 114 -6.86 -10.65 -16.84
N SER A 115 -7.59 -10.15 -17.84
CA SER A 115 -8.35 -8.90 -17.72
C SER A 115 -9.28 -8.94 -16.49
N GLY A 116 -9.30 -7.85 -15.72
CA GLY A 116 -10.04 -7.76 -14.46
C GLY A 116 -9.34 -6.91 -13.40
N GLN A 117 -9.93 -6.86 -12.20
CA GLN A 117 -9.34 -6.14 -11.08
C GLN A 117 -8.30 -6.98 -10.33
N VAL A 118 -7.26 -6.31 -9.85
CA VAL A 118 -6.17 -6.87 -9.06
C VAL A 118 -5.96 -5.99 -7.83
N SER A 119 -5.81 -6.59 -6.65
CA SER A 119 -5.39 -5.86 -5.45
C SER A 119 -3.88 -5.76 -5.41
N LEU A 120 -3.34 -4.55 -5.38
CA LEU A 120 -1.95 -4.27 -5.02
C LEU A 120 -1.89 -4.05 -3.51
N GLY A 121 -1.28 -4.98 -2.79
CA GLY A 121 -1.13 -4.94 -1.34
C GLY A 121 0.31 -4.68 -0.91
N VAL A 122 0.47 -3.95 0.18
CA VAL A 122 1.76 -3.73 0.87
C VAL A 122 1.60 -4.13 2.33
N ALA A 123 2.35 -5.15 2.73
CA ALA A 123 2.51 -5.56 4.12
C ALA A 123 3.77 -4.91 4.68
N HIS A 124 3.65 -4.16 5.77
CA HIS A 124 4.71 -3.33 6.33
C HIS A 124 4.95 -3.66 7.80
N PHE A 125 6.23 -3.74 8.17
CA PHE A 125 6.68 -3.96 9.54
C PHE A 125 7.66 -2.89 9.97
N SER A 126 7.37 -2.27 11.12
CA SER A 126 8.20 -1.22 11.73
C SER A 126 8.24 -1.36 13.25
N LEU A 127 9.19 -0.67 13.87
CA LEU A 127 9.29 -0.53 15.33
C LEU A 127 8.94 0.90 15.71
N VAL A 128 7.99 1.09 16.64
CA VAL A 128 7.46 2.42 16.99
C VAL A 128 7.71 2.77 18.46
N GLY A 129 8.00 4.05 18.71
CA GLY A 129 8.17 4.61 20.03
C GLY A 129 9.49 4.23 20.72
N ALA A 130 9.69 4.78 21.92
CA ALA A 130 10.92 4.57 22.69
C ALA A 130 11.14 3.10 23.09
N GLY A 131 10.06 2.33 23.23
CA GLY A 131 10.11 0.90 23.54
C GLY A 131 10.34 -0.02 22.34
N GLN A 132 10.46 0.52 21.12
CA GLN A 132 10.59 -0.26 19.88
C GLN A 132 9.47 -1.30 19.73
N SER A 133 8.22 -0.89 19.99
CA SER A 133 7.07 -1.78 19.89
C SER A 133 6.84 -2.19 18.43
N PRO A 134 6.60 -3.48 18.14
CA PRO A 134 6.33 -3.91 16.78
C PRO A 134 4.98 -3.36 16.29
N LEU A 135 4.97 -2.79 15.09
CA LEU A 135 3.77 -2.39 14.38
C LEU A 135 3.72 -3.12 13.04
N TYR A 136 2.57 -3.75 12.79
CA TYR A 136 2.25 -4.34 11.51
C TYR A 136 1.14 -3.55 10.83
N GLU A 137 1.32 -3.28 9.55
CA GLU A 137 0.34 -2.58 8.73
C GLU A 137 0.14 -3.30 7.41
N PHE A 138 -1.11 -3.27 6.92
CA PHE A 138 -1.43 -3.69 5.57
C PHE A 138 -2.26 -2.63 4.88
N VAL A 139 -1.82 -2.18 3.70
CA VAL A 139 -2.56 -1.25 2.86
C VAL A 139 -2.67 -1.79 1.45
N ASN A 140 -3.75 -1.45 0.76
CA ASN A 140 -3.97 -1.90 -0.59
C ASN A 140 -4.71 -0.86 -1.43
N VAL A 141 -4.51 -0.97 -2.74
CA VAL A 141 -5.30 -0.28 -3.77
C VAL A 141 -5.75 -1.29 -4.82
N THR A 142 -6.82 -0.98 -5.52
CA THR A 142 -7.28 -1.78 -6.65
C THR A 142 -6.61 -1.28 -7.93
N LEU A 143 -6.18 -2.17 -8.81
CA LEU A 143 -5.66 -1.89 -10.14
C LEU A 143 -6.54 -2.62 -11.18
N VAL A 144 -6.40 -2.23 -12.45
CA VAL A 144 -7.14 -2.82 -13.57
C VAL A 144 -6.17 -3.41 -14.59
N VAL A 145 -6.38 -4.67 -14.95
CA VAL A 145 -5.78 -5.30 -16.12
C VAL A 145 -6.80 -5.16 -17.26
N PRO A 146 -6.48 -4.48 -18.37
CA PRO A 146 -7.39 -4.28 -19.48
C PRO A 146 -7.69 -5.57 -20.27
#